data_AF-A0A351Q6R1-F1
#
_entry.id   AF-A0A351Q6R1-F1
#
_cell.length_a   1.000
_cell.length_b   1.000
_cell.length_c   1.000
_cell.angle_alpha   90.00
_cell.angle_beta   90.00
_cell.angle_gamma   90.00
#
_symmetry.space_group_name_H-M   'P 1'
#
loop_
_entity.id
_entity.type
_entity.pdbx_description
1 polymer ?
#
loop_
_entity_poly.entity_id
_entity_poly.type
_entity_poly.pdbx_seq_one_letter_code
_entity_poly.pdbx_strand_id
1 'polypeptide(L)'
;MTRLSIALLLTFLSTSAFAKHPLMERFDVDSDGVVTTEEFKSAKCTIRDSKFKAADKNSDGSLSKRELLKARHILAVGKNCPKKSAS
;
A
#
# COMPACT_ATOMS: atom_id res chain seq x y z
N MET A 1 48.19 -10.86 -16.10
CA MET A 1 47.77 -10.01 -17.23
C MET A 1 46.25 -10.05 -17.30
N THR A 2 45.61 -8.90 -17.04
CA THR A 2 44.15 -8.58 -17.14
C THR A 2 43.17 -9.56 -16.46
N ARG A 3 42.87 -9.46 -15.16
CA ARG A 3 41.78 -8.62 -14.59
C ARG A 3 40.58 -8.38 -15.54
N LEU A 4 39.85 -9.44 -15.87
CA LEU A 4 38.42 -9.40 -16.23
C LEU A 4 37.68 -10.06 -15.05
N SER A 5 37.22 -9.37 -14.00
CA SER A 5 36.29 -8.25 -13.97
C SER A 5 35.09 -8.50 -14.90
N ILE A 6 34.11 -9.26 -14.42
CA ILE A 6 32.67 -8.91 -14.36
C ILE A 6 32.07 -9.95 -13.41
N ALA A 7 32.25 -9.70 -12.12
CA ALA A 7 31.29 -10.22 -11.16
C ALA A 7 29.95 -9.60 -11.57
N LEU A 8 29.05 -10.41 -12.12
CA LEU A 8 27.66 -10.08 -12.40
C LEU A 8 26.94 -9.94 -11.04
N LEU A 9 27.39 -8.94 -10.29
CA LEU A 9 26.78 -8.37 -9.11
C LEU A 9 25.36 -7.96 -9.50
N LEU A 10 24.38 -8.68 -8.97
CA LEU A 10 23.52 -8.15 -7.90
C LEU A 10 23.41 -6.62 -7.80
N THR A 11 22.97 -5.96 -8.86
CA THR A 11 22.35 -4.63 -8.77
C THR A 11 20.95 -4.78 -9.35
N PHE A 12 20.03 -5.46 -8.66
CA PHE A 12 19.36 -4.89 -7.48
C PHE A 12 19.01 -3.41 -7.68
N LEU A 13 18.49 -3.05 -8.87
CA LEU A 13 17.61 -1.89 -9.01
C LEU A 13 16.27 -2.20 -8.31
N SER A 14 16.31 -2.58 -7.03
CA SER A 14 15.13 -2.50 -6.16
C SER A 14 15.13 -1.11 -5.54
N THR A 15 15.10 -0.09 -6.39
CA THR A 15 14.86 1.30 -5.96
C THR A 15 13.38 1.58 -6.14
N SER A 16 12.60 1.13 -5.17
CA SER A 16 11.22 1.59 -5.03
C SER A 16 10.89 1.79 -3.56
N ALA A 17 11.73 2.52 -2.83
CA ALA A 17 11.34 3.15 -1.57
C ALA A 17 10.40 4.35 -1.89
N PHE A 18 9.20 4.05 -2.39
CA PHE A 18 8.17 5.05 -2.60
C PHE A 18 7.63 5.46 -1.22
N ALA A 19 7.96 6.68 -0.78
CA ALA A 19 7.49 7.40 0.42
C ALA A 19 6.17 6.90 1.07
N LYS A 20 6.25 6.23 2.22
CA LYS A 20 5.09 5.69 2.96
C LYS A 20 3.96 6.74 3.08
N HIS A 21 2.77 6.39 2.59
CA HIS A 21 1.62 7.30 2.58
C HIS A 21 0.78 7.07 3.86
N PRO A 22 0.27 8.12 4.53
CA PRO A 22 -0.47 7.99 5.79
C PRO A 22 -1.76 7.15 5.72
N LEU A 23 -2.32 6.93 4.52
CA LEU A 23 -3.38 5.94 4.35
C LEU A 23 -2.87 4.50 4.36
N MET A 24 -1.73 4.19 3.74
CA MET A 24 -1.18 2.82 3.85
C MET A 24 -0.80 2.50 5.28
N GLU A 25 -0.18 3.40 6.02
CA GLU A 25 0.17 3.14 7.42
C GLU A 25 -1.03 2.75 8.30
N ARG A 26 -2.25 3.10 7.88
CA ARG A 26 -3.48 2.72 8.56
C ARG A 26 -4.07 1.38 8.13
N PHE A 27 -3.90 0.98 6.87
CA PHE A 27 -4.60 -0.18 6.30
C PHE A 27 -3.68 -1.31 5.86
N ASP A 28 -2.46 -0.99 5.43
CA ASP A 28 -1.40 -1.90 4.97
C ASP A 28 -0.76 -2.56 6.20
N VAL A 29 -1.23 -3.77 6.52
CA VAL A 29 -0.88 -4.52 7.74
C VAL A 29 0.48 -5.18 7.56
N ASP A 30 0.82 -5.66 6.38
CA ASP A 30 2.11 -6.29 6.12
C ASP A 30 3.17 -5.32 5.55
N SER A 31 2.78 -4.09 5.21
CA SER A 31 3.65 -3.04 4.66
C SER A 31 4.23 -3.41 3.29
N ASP A 32 3.49 -4.18 2.50
CA ASP A 32 3.85 -4.56 1.13
C ASP A 32 3.60 -3.45 0.09
N GLY A 33 2.89 -2.37 0.48
CA GLY A 33 2.61 -1.20 -0.35
C GLY A 33 1.33 -1.29 -1.17
N VAL A 34 0.53 -2.33 -0.99
CA VAL A 34 -0.86 -2.42 -1.41
C VAL A 34 -1.75 -2.59 -0.18
N VAL A 35 -3.06 -2.56 -0.37
CA VAL A 35 -4.00 -2.87 0.69
C VAL A 35 -5.04 -3.82 0.14
N THR A 36 -5.04 -5.06 0.61
CA THR A 36 -6.00 -6.06 0.15
C THR A 36 -7.33 -5.96 0.92
N THR A 37 -8.38 -6.59 0.40
CA THR A 37 -9.66 -6.69 1.13
C THR A 37 -9.54 -7.39 2.48
N GLU A 38 -8.57 -8.30 2.63
CA GLU A 38 -8.32 -9.03 3.88
C GLU A 38 -7.71 -8.11 4.93
N GLU A 39 -6.75 -7.27 4.52
CA GLU A 39 -6.16 -6.25 5.37
C GLU A 39 -7.18 -5.17 5.74
N PHE A 40 -8.06 -4.78 4.81
CA PHE A 40 -9.18 -3.88 5.10
C PHE A 40 -10.12 -4.44 6.17
N LYS A 41 -10.46 -5.74 6.10
CA LYS A 41 -11.27 -6.42 7.12
C LYS A 41 -10.53 -6.48 8.45
N SER A 42 -9.23 -6.76 8.41
CA SER A 42 -8.35 -6.87 9.58
C SER A 42 -8.13 -5.52 10.28
N ALA A 43 -8.12 -4.42 9.52
CA ALA A 43 -7.99 -3.07 10.04
C ALA A 43 -9.18 -2.65 10.93
N LYS A 44 -10.26 -3.44 11.04
CA LYS A 44 -11.47 -3.14 11.83
C LYS A 44 -12.04 -1.74 11.55
N CYS A 45 -11.77 -1.20 10.36
CA CYS A 45 -12.24 0.10 9.95
C CYS A 45 -13.54 -0.06 9.17
N THR A 46 -14.57 0.66 9.59
CA THR A 46 -15.84 0.70 8.85
C THR A 46 -15.71 1.63 7.66
N ILE A 47 -15.15 1.13 6.55
CA ILE A 47 -15.25 1.79 5.25
C ILE A 47 -16.43 1.18 4.49
N ARG A 48 -17.21 2.01 3.80
CA ARG A 48 -18.29 1.52 2.93
C ARG A 48 -17.67 0.85 1.72
N ASP A 49 -18.17 -0.34 1.34
CA ASP A 49 -17.73 -1.05 0.13
C ASP A 49 -17.79 -0.19 -1.13
N SER A 50 -18.78 0.70 -1.22
CA SER A 50 -18.90 1.66 -2.32
C SER A 50 -17.70 2.60 -2.43
N LYS A 51 -17.08 2.97 -1.31
CA LYS A 51 -15.85 3.78 -1.31
C LYS A 51 -14.63 2.96 -1.68
N PHE A 52 -14.55 1.71 -1.22
CA PHE A 52 -13.47 0.80 -1.62
C PHE A 52 -13.51 0.56 -3.14
N LYS A 53 -14.68 0.18 -3.68
CA LYS A 53 -14.87 0.01 -5.13
C LYS A 53 -14.65 1.31 -5.93
N ALA A 54 -14.97 2.47 -5.37
CA ALA A 54 -14.70 3.74 -6.04
C ALA A 54 -13.20 4.09 -6.07
N ALA A 55 -12.44 3.57 -5.09
CA ALA A 55 -11.00 3.73 -4.99
C ALA A 55 -10.25 2.74 -5.89
N ASP A 56 -10.73 1.50 -5.96
CA ASP A 56 -10.22 0.41 -6.79
C ASP A 56 -10.56 0.69 -8.27
N LYS A 57 -9.62 1.34 -8.98
CA LYS A 57 -9.86 1.80 -10.35
C LYS A 57 -9.59 0.71 -11.37
N ASN A 58 -8.67 -0.19 -11.07
CA ASN A 58 -8.37 -1.35 -11.91
C ASN A 58 -9.26 -2.56 -11.61
N SER A 59 -10.10 -2.51 -10.56
CA SER A 59 -11.01 -3.58 -10.16
C SER A 59 -10.28 -4.90 -9.87
N ASP A 60 -9.06 -4.81 -9.32
CA ASP A 60 -8.25 -5.97 -8.96
C ASP A 60 -8.55 -6.50 -7.55
N GLY A 61 -9.41 -5.83 -6.79
CA GLY A 61 -9.78 -6.22 -5.43
C GLY A 61 -8.74 -5.81 -4.38
N SER A 62 -7.79 -4.96 -4.73
CA SER A 62 -6.79 -4.36 -3.85
C SER A 62 -6.66 -2.86 -4.13
N LEU A 63 -6.16 -2.11 -3.16
CA LEU A 63 -5.87 -0.69 -3.38
C LEU A 63 -4.37 -0.49 -3.41
N SER A 64 -3.85 -0.23 -4.59
CA SER A 64 -2.46 0.19 -4.70
C SER A 64 -2.25 1.56 -4.04
N LYS A 65 -1.01 1.85 -3.68
CA LYS A 65 -0.61 3.18 -3.19
C LYS A 65 -1.16 4.35 -4.01
N ARG A 66 -1.10 4.22 -5.34
CA ARG A 66 -1.54 5.27 -6.26
C ARG A 66 -3.05 5.46 -6.23
N GLU A 67 -3.79 4.37 -6.07
CA GLU A 67 -5.24 4.40 -5.94
C GLU A 67 -5.67 4.99 -4.60
N LEU A 68 -5.03 4.60 -3.50
CA LEU A 68 -5.23 5.23 -2.19
C LEU A 68 -4.96 6.73 -2.22
N LEU A 69 -3.91 7.16 -2.92
CA LEU A 69 -3.57 8.58 -3.06
C LEU A 69 -4.69 9.34 -3.78
N LYS A 70 -5.15 8.82 -4.92
CA LYS A 70 -6.23 9.42 -5.71
C LYS A 70 -7.56 9.37 -4.98
N ALA A 71 -7.81 8.30 -4.25
CA ALA A 71 -9.06 8.06 -3.54
C ALA A 71 -9.08 8.59 -2.10
N ARG A 72 -8.03 9.27 -1.65
CA ARG A 72 -7.93 9.95 -0.33
C ARG A 72 -9.22 10.64 0.10
N HIS A 73 -9.83 11.39 -0.81
CA HIS A 73 -11.04 12.17 -0.53
C HIS A 73 -12.30 11.29 -0.41
N ILE A 74 -12.32 10.15 -1.10
CA ILE A 74 -13.44 9.21 -1.14
C ILE A 74 -13.36 8.27 0.07
N LEU A 75 -12.15 7.75 0.33
CA LEU A 75 -11.78 6.89 1.45
C LEU A 75 -11.68 7.64 2.78
N ALA A 76 -12.38 8.78 2.93
CA ALA A 76 -12.46 9.52 4.18
C ALA A 76 -12.80 8.56 5.33
N VAL A 77 -11.77 8.31 6.12
CA VAL A 77 -11.75 7.29 7.16
C VAL A 77 -12.56 7.84 8.34
N GLY A 78 -13.60 7.11 8.74
CA GLY A 78 -14.38 7.48 9.93
C GLY A 78 -13.49 7.55 11.17
N LYS A 79 -13.86 8.41 12.14
CA LYS A 79 -13.10 8.62 13.40
C LYS A 79 -12.86 7.32 14.19
N ASN A 80 -13.65 6.28 13.94
CA ASN A 80 -13.61 4.97 14.61
C ASN A 80 -12.65 3.95 13.99
N CYS A 81 -11.91 4.30 12.94
CA CYS A 81 -10.91 3.40 12.37
C CYS A 81 -9.65 3.38 13.26
N PRO A 82 -9.29 2.21 13.85
CA PRO A 82 -8.09 2.13 14.66
C PRO A 82 -6.86 2.45 13.81
N LYS A 83 -6.00 3.33 14.31
CA LYS A 83 -4.68 3.53 13.70
C LYS A 83 -3.85 2.30 14.05
N LYS A 84 -3.19 1.70 13.06
CA LYS A 84 -2.16 0.68 13.31
C LYS A 84 -1.18 1.29 14.31
N SER A 85 -1.01 0.61 15.45
CA SER A 85 0.05 0.95 16.40
C SER A 85 1.37 0.74 15.67
N ALA A 86 2.05 1.84 15.34
CA ALA A 86 3.44 1.79 14.92
C ALA A 86 4.21 0.98 15.98
N SER A 87 4.71 -0.19 15.58
CA SER A 87 5.74 -0.91 16.33
C SER A 87 7.08 -0.52 15.74
#